data_AF-A0A957XHE6-F1
#
_entry.id   AF-A0A957XHE6-F1
#
_cell.length_a   1.000
_cell.length_b   1.000
_cell.length_c   1.000
_cell.angle_alpha   90.00
_cell.angle_beta   90.00
_cell.angle_gamma   90.00
#
_symmetry.space_group_name_H-M   'P 1'
#
loop_
_entity.id
_entity.type
_entity.pdbx_description
1 polymer ?
#
loop_
_entity_poly.entity_id
_entity_poly.type
_entity_poly.pdbx_seq_one_letter_code
_entity_poly.pdbx_strand_id
1 'polypeptide(L)'
;MTTTLHCKHCKIEIPTPGPQLDAHQPITCPACNAVFYVKDDDKTVVPFTPSTRSLPAKMAIQVRDDELIIKRHWRGVIPVGLLVITSFLLTVGLFISDLHPLEFLINPLTWFVIALFYYSLRRIVNATNIQVSSAALQINEGPLLPRRRRFVSVSDITQLYVKKIVKRGNKNTTTTYDLNLVQKRGADRTLVTDLETAEQALFLEQEIERFLGLDDQAIQGAHEKINADFTGWRTFAETNNLTYTYGKLLAGHRVHGYYEDNSVELLIMQPRLAISPQTRLTITAVNRPEQSSLPTDSFSLAAATTLLATPVQSPVDLGGKFQVMGEGNILFYEEADVQTEADYLQVVFDWLIRLRRAYPHIIALEGAMMPRLHPIALDKDHPTQPVARQLIKAIATATRHLAQSDVRLLLCPDCLTRTTVHQLELGWPTVITYFGCRQCHQSKQFLDVNHVEAVLDHTKGREKFVQQGQTLRVNGLARPTLFDFNALTIVAATDKEVERWVIRVGNDTDSIRQSQYKQMPCTVSPDCALSENTLRILRRTFGSVQVE
;
A
#
# COMPACT_ATOMS: atom_id res chain seq x y z
N MET A 1 13.89 -48.35 -33.54
CA MET A 1 12.57 -47.99 -34.09
C MET A 1 12.68 -46.58 -34.67
N THR A 2 12.57 -46.45 -35.99
CA THR A 2 12.51 -45.14 -36.66
C THR A 2 11.18 -44.49 -36.33
N THR A 3 11.17 -43.44 -35.51
CA THR A 3 9.95 -42.68 -35.23
C THR A 3 9.71 -41.73 -36.41
N THR A 4 8.69 -42.00 -37.20
CA THR A 4 8.29 -41.15 -38.32
C THR A 4 7.49 -39.96 -37.79
N LEU A 5 7.95 -38.73 -38.07
CA LEU A 5 7.21 -37.52 -37.71
C LEU A 5 6.18 -37.23 -38.80
N HIS A 6 4.91 -37.08 -38.45
CA HIS A 6 3.88 -36.65 -39.41
C HIS A 6 3.51 -35.19 -39.16
N CYS A 7 3.41 -34.42 -40.24
CA CYS A 7 2.92 -33.05 -40.18
C CYS A 7 1.48 -33.01 -39.68
N LYS A 8 1.17 -32.24 -38.63
CA LYS A 8 -0.20 -32.13 -38.11
C LYS A 8 -1.18 -31.52 -39.11
N HIS A 9 -0.68 -30.66 -40.00
CA HIS A 9 -1.47 -29.91 -40.98
C HIS A 9 -1.79 -30.75 -42.22
N CYS A 10 -0.78 -31.23 -42.96
CA CYS A 10 -0.98 -31.97 -44.22
C CYS A 10 -0.86 -33.49 -44.11
N LYS A 11 -0.57 -34.03 -42.91
CA LYS A 11 -0.36 -35.47 -42.62
C LYS A 11 0.81 -36.15 -43.33
N ILE A 12 1.56 -35.43 -44.17
CA ILE A 12 2.75 -35.97 -44.84
C ILE A 12 3.85 -36.25 -43.83
N GLU A 13 4.55 -37.36 -44.05
CA GLU A 13 5.73 -37.76 -43.29
C GLU A 13 6.85 -36.73 -43.52
N ILE A 14 7.37 -36.17 -42.44
CA ILE A 14 8.48 -35.24 -42.46
C ILE A 14 9.76 -36.08 -42.37
N PRO A 15 10.64 -36.02 -43.38
CA PRO A 15 11.92 -36.73 -43.34
C PRO A 15 12.68 -36.24 -42.10
N THR A 16 12.88 -37.10 -41.10
CA THR A 16 13.66 -36.75 -39.91
C THR A 16 15.12 -36.60 -40.31
N PRO A 17 15.74 -35.41 -40.14
CA PRO A 17 17.16 -35.23 -40.40
C PRO A 17 18.01 -36.01 -39.38
N GLY A 18 18.34 -37.26 -39.67
CA GLY A 18 19.29 -38.07 -38.90
C GLY A 18 18.98 -38.25 -37.39
N PRO A 19 19.88 -38.91 -36.65
CA PRO A 19 19.68 -39.23 -35.22
C PRO A 19 20.00 -38.09 -34.24
N GLN A 20 20.24 -36.85 -34.69
CA GLN A 20 20.56 -35.70 -33.83
C GLN A 20 19.67 -34.50 -34.16
N LEU A 21 18.41 -34.57 -33.74
CA LEU A 21 17.50 -33.42 -33.72
C LEU A 21 17.61 -32.74 -32.35
N ASP A 22 18.18 -31.54 -32.30
CA ASP A 22 18.12 -30.69 -31.13
C ASP A 22 16.67 -30.28 -30.87
N ALA A 23 16.20 -30.43 -29.62
CA ALA A 23 14.81 -30.20 -29.22
C ALA A 23 14.32 -28.75 -29.43
N HIS A 24 15.21 -27.83 -29.73
CA HIS A 24 14.89 -26.42 -29.95
C HIS A 24 14.90 -26.02 -31.43
N GLN A 25 15.27 -26.91 -32.35
CA GLN A 25 15.30 -26.57 -33.77
C GLN A 25 13.90 -26.65 -34.39
N PRO A 26 13.36 -25.55 -34.95
CA PRO A 26 12.07 -25.58 -35.63
C PRO A 26 12.15 -26.47 -36.88
N ILE A 27 11.21 -27.40 -37.03
CA ILE A 27 11.09 -28.26 -38.21
C ILE A 27 9.99 -27.70 -39.11
N THR A 28 10.33 -27.43 -40.36
CA THR A 28 9.37 -27.00 -41.39
C THR A 28 8.93 -28.20 -42.21
N CYS A 29 7.63 -28.42 -42.36
CA CYS A 29 7.11 -29.47 -43.23
C CYS A 29 7.38 -29.12 -44.71
N PRO A 30 8.08 -29.97 -45.49
CA PRO A 30 8.43 -29.65 -46.87
C PRO A 30 7.22 -29.57 -47.82
N ALA A 31 6.07 -30.12 -47.41
CA ALA A 31 4.88 -30.17 -48.26
C ALA A 31 3.90 -29.02 -48.05
N CYS A 32 3.82 -28.44 -46.85
CA CYS A 32 2.86 -27.37 -46.54
C CYS A 32 3.47 -26.18 -45.79
N ASN A 33 4.78 -26.19 -45.55
CA ASN A 33 5.53 -25.15 -44.83
C ASN A 33 5.11 -24.90 -43.37
N ALA A 34 4.24 -25.72 -42.79
CA ALA A 34 3.91 -25.62 -41.37
C ALA A 34 5.17 -25.84 -40.49
N VAL A 35 5.36 -24.96 -39.50
CA VAL A 35 6.52 -24.94 -38.59
C VAL A 35 6.14 -25.56 -37.25
N PHE A 36 7.02 -26.41 -36.71
CA PHE A 36 6.77 -27.20 -35.51
C PHE A 36 7.99 -27.27 -34.59
N TYR A 37 7.75 -27.47 -33.29
CA TYR A 37 8.80 -27.76 -32.30
C TYR A 37 8.66 -29.18 -31.77
N VAL A 38 9.79 -29.84 -31.53
CA VAL A 38 9.86 -31.18 -30.91
C VAL A 38 10.06 -30.99 -29.41
N LYS A 39 9.04 -31.29 -28.61
CA LYS A 39 9.17 -31.24 -27.14
C LYS A 39 9.90 -32.48 -26.64
N ASP A 40 10.90 -32.29 -25.77
CA ASP A 40 11.85 -33.31 -25.28
C ASP A 40 11.22 -34.64 -24.84
N ASP A 41 10.03 -34.59 -24.24
CA ASP A 41 9.48 -35.75 -23.55
C ASP A 41 8.54 -36.65 -24.37
N ASP A 42 8.10 -36.26 -25.58
CA ASP A 42 7.06 -37.04 -26.28
C ASP A 42 7.16 -37.10 -27.82
N LYS A 43 8.19 -36.50 -28.44
CA LYS A 43 8.29 -36.35 -29.92
C LYS A 43 7.00 -35.80 -30.58
N THR A 44 6.09 -35.22 -29.80
CA THR A 44 4.84 -34.66 -30.30
C THR A 44 5.13 -33.26 -30.79
N VAL A 45 4.82 -33.06 -32.06
CA VAL A 45 4.79 -31.76 -32.72
C VAL A 45 3.66 -30.90 -32.12
N VAL A 46 3.97 -29.79 -31.45
CA VAL A 46 2.95 -28.87 -30.89
C VAL A 46 2.86 -27.61 -31.77
N PRO A 47 1.67 -27.17 -32.21
CA PRO A 47 1.52 -25.91 -32.92
C PRO A 47 1.94 -24.73 -32.03
N PHE A 48 2.59 -23.72 -32.61
CA PHE A 48 2.93 -22.50 -31.90
C PHE A 48 1.64 -21.85 -31.38
N THR A 49 1.49 -21.81 -30.06
CA THR A 49 0.39 -21.12 -29.40
C THR A 49 0.94 -19.81 -28.86
N PRO A 50 0.31 -18.64 -29.12
CA PRO A 50 0.64 -17.38 -28.45
C PRO A 50 0.79 -17.60 -26.94
N SER A 51 1.71 -16.88 -26.29
CA SER A 51 1.83 -17.05 -24.84
C SER A 51 0.52 -16.58 -24.20
N THR A 52 0.10 -17.26 -23.14
CA THR A 52 -1.10 -16.89 -22.36
C THR A 52 -0.92 -15.59 -21.57
N ARG A 53 0.16 -14.84 -21.82
CA ARG A 53 0.44 -13.57 -21.16
C ARG A 53 -0.58 -12.53 -21.58
N SER A 54 -0.91 -11.63 -20.65
CA SER A 54 -1.72 -10.46 -20.96
C SER A 54 -1.03 -9.63 -22.04
N LEU A 55 -1.77 -9.29 -23.10
CA LEU A 55 -1.23 -8.46 -24.17
C LEU A 55 -0.94 -7.04 -23.65
N PRO A 56 0.27 -6.49 -23.86
CA PRO A 56 0.55 -5.12 -23.50
C PRO A 56 -0.37 -4.14 -24.23
N ALA A 57 -0.65 -3.00 -23.58
CA ALA A 57 -1.49 -1.97 -24.17
C ALA A 57 -1.00 -1.58 -25.58
N LYS A 58 -1.96 -1.33 -26.49
CA LYS A 58 -1.74 -0.93 -27.90
C LYS A 58 -1.14 -1.99 -28.82
N MET A 59 -0.96 -3.23 -28.34
CA MET A 59 -0.51 -4.35 -29.16
C MET A 59 -1.68 -5.26 -29.56
N ALA A 60 -1.50 -5.96 -30.67
CA ALA A 60 -2.34 -7.07 -31.11
C ALA A 60 -1.43 -8.15 -31.69
N ILE A 61 -1.73 -9.42 -31.41
CA ILE A 61 -0.98 -10.57 -31.92
C ILE A 61 -1.91 -11.41 -32.79
N GLN A 62 -1.40 -11.86 -33.93
CA GLN A 62 -2.07 -12.82 -34.78
C GLN A 62 -1.03 -13.85 -35.23
N VAL A 63 -1.31 -15.12 -35.00
CA VAL A 63 -0.52 -16.24 -35.52
C VAL A 63 -1.28 -16.82 -36.70
N ARG A 64 -0.61 -16.94 -37.85
CA ARG A 64 -1.14 -17.59 -39.06
C ARG A 64 -0.11 -18.62 -39.48
N ASP A 65 -0.47 -19.90 -39.56
CA ASP A 65 0.36 -21.01 -40.07
C ASP A 65 1.87 -20.95 -39.71
N ASP A 66 2.68 -20.24 -40.51
CA ASP A 66 4.13 -20.09 -40.40
C ASP A 66 4.59 -18.63 -40.12
N GLU A 67 3.68 -17.76 -39.72
CA GLU A 67 3.89 -16.34 -39.47
C GLU A 67 3.31 -15.86 -38.14
N LEU A 68 4.11 -15.10 -37.40
CA LEU A 68 3.71 -14.31 -36.26
C LEU A 68 3.61 -12.84 -36.67
N ILE A 69 2.40 -12.28 -36.57
CA ILE A 69 2.12 -10.88 -36.88
C ILE A 69 1.81 -10.15 -35.57
N ILE A 70 2.69 -9.23 -35.19
CA ILE A 70 2.50 -8.33 -34.06
C ILE A 70 2.24 -6.91 -34.58
N LYS A 71 1.07 -6.36 -34.24
CA LYS A 71 0.67 -5.00 -34.62
C LYS A 71 0.69 -4.07 -33.41
N ARG A 72 1.52 -3.04 -33.44
CA ARG A 72 1.63 -1.99 -32.41
C ARG A 72 1.05 -0.68 -32.92
N HIS A 73 0.05 -0.14 -32.25
CA HIS A 73 -0.52 1.17 -32.57
C HIS A 73 0.27 2.30 -31.89
N TRP A 74 0.46 3.43 -32.58
CA TRP A 74 1.16 4.61 -32.04
C TRP A 74 0.24 5.56 -31.27
N ARG A 75 -1.05 5.21 -31.16
CA ARG A 75 -2.10 6.05 -30.58
C ARG A 75 -1.78 6.43 -29.14
N GLY A 76 -1.95 7.69 -28.80
CA GLY A 76 -1.85 8.23 -27.44
C GLY A 76 -2.82 9.39 -27.26
N VAL A 77 -3.09 9.77 -26.00
CA VAL A 77 -4.03 10.85 -25.67
C VAL A 77 -3.53 12.20 -26.20
N ILE A 78 -2.22 12.44 -26.12
CA ILE A 78 -1.60 13.71 -26.56
C ILE A 78 -1.79 13.96 -28.06
N PRO A 79 -1.46 13.04 -28.99
CA PRO A 79 -1.74 13.22 -30.41
C PRO A 79 -3.21 13.50 -30.73
N VAL A 80 -4.16 12.87 -30.00
CA VAL A 80 -5.60 13.11 -30.22
C VAL A 80 -5.98 14.54 -29.83
N GLY A 81 -5.54 15.01 -28.66
CA GLY A 81 -5.75 16.40 -28.25
C GLY A 81 -5.10 17.41 -29.21
N LEU A 82 -3.87 17.13 -29.64
CA LEU A 82 -3.15 17.97 -30.61
C LEU A 82 -3.85 17.99 -31.98
N LEU A 83 -4.43 16.87 -32.43
CA LEU A 83 -5.23 16.82 -33.65
C LEU A 83 -6.46 17.72 -33.56
N VAL A 84 -7.19 17.71 -32.43
CA VAL A 84 -8.37 18.57 -32.23
C VAL A 84 -7.99 20.05 -32.28
N ILE A 85 -6.94 20.44 -31.55
CA ILE A 85 -6.47 21.84 -31.50
C ILE A 85 -5.98 22.29 -32.89
N THR A 86 -5.15 21.49 -33.55
CA THR A 86 -4.62 21.85 -34.87
C THR A 86 -5.71 21.87 -35.93
N SER A 87 -6.72 20.99 -35.86
CA SER A 87 -7.91 21.05 -36.73
C SER A 87 -8.64 22.38 -36.56
N PHE A 88 -8.90 22.78 -35.31
CA PHE A 88 -9.55 24.06 -35.00
C PHE A 88 -8.75 25.26 -35.53
N LEU A 89 -7.44 25.29 -35.28
CA LEU A 89 -6.57 26.38 -35.75
C LEU A 89 -6.53 26.45 -37.29
N LEU A 90 -6.53 25.30 -37.99
CA LEU A 90 -6.61 25.27 -39.44
C LEU A 90 -7.95 25.81 -39.95
N THR A 91 -9.07 25.45 -39.31
CA THR A 91 -10.39 25.98 -39.68
C THR A 91 -10.46 27.50 -39.50
N VAL A 92 -9.97 28.02 -38.38
CA VAL A 92 -9.89 29.48 -38.15
C VAL A 92 -8.97 30.15 -39.16
N GLY A 93 -7.82 29.55 -39.45
CA GLY A 93 -6.88 30.05 -40.45
C GLY A 93 -7.48 30.14 -41.86
N LEU A 94 -8.24 29.12 -42.27
CA LEU A 94 -8.96 29.11 -43.54
C LEU A 94 -10.01 30.22 -43.61
N PHE A 95 -10.77 30.45 -42.54
CA PHE A 95 -11.74 31.54 -42.48
C PHE A 95 -11.09 32.93 -42.62
N ILE A 96 -9.90 33.13 -42.05
CA ILE A 96 -9.13 34.37 -42.21
C ILE A 96 -8.54 34.48 -43.62
N SER A 97 -8.17 33.35 -44.24
CA SER A 97 -7.54 33.33 -45.57
C SER A 97 -8.45 33.84 -46.69
N ASP A 98 -9.78 33.77 -46.52
CA ASP A 98 -10.75 34.36 -47.45
C ASP A 98 -10.59 35.89 -47.57
N LEU A 99 -10.00 36.54 -46.56
CA LEU A 99 -9.68 37.96 -46.58
C LEU A 99 -8.28 38.24 -47.14
N HIS A 100 -7.31 37.35 -46.90
CA HIS A 100 -5.89 37.55 -47.23
C HIS A 100 -5.17 36.25 -47.65
N PRO A 101 -5.40 35.74 -48.88
CA PRO A 101 -4.96 34.39 -49.27
C PRO A 101 -3.44 34.25 -49.41
N LEU A 102 -2.75 35.30 -49.90
CA LEU A 102 -1.31 35.25 -50.13
C LEU A 102 -0.52 35.29 -48.81
N GLU A 103 -0.97 36.11 -47.86
CA GLU A 103 -0.35 36.22 -46.53
C GLU A 103 -0.50 34.92 -45.75
N PHE A 104 -1.65 34.25 -45.85
CA PHE A 104 -1.90 32.97 -45.21
C PHE A 104 -0.91 31.88 -45.65
N LEU A 105 -0.59 31.82 -46.94
CA LEU A 105 0.32 30.82 -47.52
C LEU A 105 1.79 31.06 -47.17
N ILE A 106 2.19 32.33 -46.97
CA ILE A 106 3.59 32.68 -46.66
C ILE A 106 3.83 32.67 -45.14
N ASN A 107 2.77 32.70 -44.33
CA ASN A 107 2.89 32.73 -42.88
C ASN A 107 3.53 31.44 -42.34
N PRO A 108 4.70 31.51 -41.67
CA PRO A 108 5.37 30.33 -41.11
C PRO A 108 4.55 29.62 -40.03
N LEU A 109 3.66 30.33 -39.34
CA LEU A 109 2.77 29.73 -38.35
C LEU A 109 1.77 28.77 -38.99
N THR A 110 1.24 29.09 -40.18
CA THR A 110 0.35 28.21 -40.93
C THR A 110 1.04 26.88 -41.24
N TRP A 111 2.25 26.93 -41.79
CA TRP A 111 3.05 25.73 -42.09
C TRP A 111 3.37 24.92 -40.84
N PHE A 112 3.66 25.58 -39.71
CA PHE A 112 3.87 24.92 -38.44
C PHE A 112 2.62 24.17 -37.96
N VAL A 113 1.42 24.78 -38.05
CA VAL A 113 0.15 24.14 -37.70
C VAL A 113 -0.14 22.95 -38.62
N ILE A 114 0.09 23.08 -39.94
CA ILE A 114 -0.05 21.98 -40.90
C ILE A 114 0.91 20.83 -40.55
N ALA A 115 2.16 21.12 -40.21
CA ALA A 115 3.13 20.11 -39.80
C ALA A 115 2.72 19.39 -38.50
N LEU A 116 2.20 20.12 -37.51
CA LEU A 116 1.69 19.51 -36.27
C LEU A 116 0.42 18.69 -36.48
N PHE A 117 -0.49 19.16 -37.34
CA PHE A 117 -1.68 18.39 -37.75
C PHE A 117 -1.25 17.07 -38.39
N TYR A 118 -0.33 17.15 -39.35
CA TYR A 118 0.22 15.98 -40.03
C TYR A 118 0.92 15.02 -39.06
N TYR A 119 1.73 15.54 -38.14
CA TYR A 119 2.37 14.74 -37.09
C TYR A 119 1.35 14.00 -36.22
N SER A 120 0.29 14.70 -35.80
CA SER A 120 -0.78 14.15 -34.95
C SER A 120 -1.54 13.04 -35.68
N LEU A 121 -1.91 13.30 -36.94
CA LEU A 121 -2.59 12.33 -37.79
C LEU A 121 -1.73 11.07 -37.97
N ARG A 122 -0.43 11.24 -38.24
CA ARG A 122 0.51 10.12 -38.36
C ARG A 122 0.58 9.29 -37.09
N ARG A 123 0.68 9.92 -35.90
CA ARG A 123 0.70 9.20 -34.61
C ARG A 123 -0.61 8.44 -34.32
N ILE A 124 -1.76 8.90 -34.82
CA ILE A 124 -3.05 8.25 -34.59
C ILE A 124 -3.31 7.10 -35.57
N VAL A 125 -2.95 7.31 -36.84
CA VAL A 125 -3.27 6.39 -37.93
C VAL A 125 -2.21 5.31 -38.10
N ASN A 126 -0.92 5.64 -37.87
CA ASN A 126 0.13 4.66 -38.09
C ASN A 126 0.18 3.57 -37.02
N ALA A 127 0.56 2.39 -37.50
CA ALA A 127 0.94 1.25 -36.70
C ALA A 127 2.28 0.69 -37.22
N THR A 128 2.99 0.01 -36.33
CA THR A 128 4.13 -0.85 -36.68
C THR A 128 3.61 -2.28 -36.76
N ASN A 129 3.70 -2.89 -37.94
CA ASN A 129 3.43 -4.31 -38.16
C ASN A 129 4.78 -5.04 -38.20
N ILE A 130 4.98 -5.94 -37.25
CA ILE A 130 6.15 -6.82 -37.14
C ILE A 130 5.66 -8.19 -37.60
N GLN A 131 6.20 -8.67 -38.71
CA GLN A 131 5.87 -9.97 -39.27
C GLN A 131 7.12 -10.84 -39.17
N VAL A 132 7.01 -11.92 -38.43
CA VAL A 132 8.07 -12.90 -38.22
C VAL A 132 7.65 -14.17 -38.95
N SER A 133 8.49 -14.67 -39.85
CA SER A 133 8.34 -16.00 -40.43
C SER A 133 9.61 -16.82 -40.16
N SER A 134 9.61 -18.09 -40.54
CA SER A 134 10.80 -18.94 -40.45
C SER A 134 11.99 -18.43 -41.30
N ALA A 135 11.71 -17.66 -42.36
CA ALA A 135 12.74 -17.15 -43.28
C ALA A 135 13.18 -15.72 -42.94
N ALA A 136 12.26 -14.86 -42.50
CA ALA A 136 12.55 -13.44 -42.36
C ALA A 136 11.77 -12.73 -41.24
N LEU A 137 12.39 -11.70 -40.70
CA LEU A 137 11.77 -10.71 -39.82
C LEU A 137 11.55 -9.41 -40.61
N GLN A 138 10.29 -9.03 -40.78
CA GLN A 138 9.87 -7.84 -41.52
C GLN A 138 9.21 -6.81 -40.59
N ILE A 139 9.59 -5.54 -40.74
CA ILE A 139 8.98 -4.44 -40.00
C ILE A 139 8.48 -3.39 -40.98
N ASN A 140 7.17 -3.16 -40.91
CA ASN A 140 6.44 -2.24 -41.75
C ASN A 140 5.77 -1.17 -40.87
N GLU A 141 6.10 0.10 -41.11
CA GLU A 141 5.42 1.24 -40.48
C GLU A 141 4.47 1.87 -41.50
N GLY A 142 3.20 2.06 -41.17
CA GLY A 142 2.22 2.64 -42.09
C GLY A 142 0.82 2.75 -41.47
N PRO A 143 -0.19 3.29 -42.20
CA PRO A 143 -0.19 3.51 -43.65
C PRO A 143 0.35 4.86 -44.15
N LEU A 144 0.42 5.92 -43.31
CA LEU A 144 0.83 7.26 -43.77
C LEU A 144 2.36 7.42 -43.79
N LEU A 145 2.90 7.82 -44.94
CA LEU A 145 4.34 7.90 -45.27
C LEU A 145 5.11 6.69 -44.73
N PRO A 146 4.94 5.52 -45.38
CA PRO A 146 5.57 4.31 -44.89
C PRO A 146 7.07 4.53 -44.79
N ARG A 147 7.61 4.32 -43.58
CA ARG A 147 9.05 4.31 -43.40
C ARG A 147 9.59 3.10 -44.17
N ARG A 148 10.84 3.19 -44.63
CA ARG A 148 11.51 2.10 -45.37
C ARG A 148 11.26 0.76 -44.69
N ARG A 149 10.66 -0.18 -45.43
CA ARG A 149 10.44 -1.56 -44.97
C ARG A 149 11.78 -2.15 -44.57
N ARG A 150 11.87 -2.69 -43.37
CA ARG A 150 13.08 -3.37 -42.90
C ARG A 150 12.88 -4.85 -43.04
N PHE A 151 13.85 -5.50 -43.67
CA PHE A 151 13.89 -6.94 -43.88
C PHE A 151 15.18 -7.47 -43.29
N VAL A 152 15.10 -8.50 -42.46
CA VAL A 152 16.24 -9.16 -41.86
C VAL A 152 16.05 -10.67 -42.01
N SER A 153 17.03 -11.36 -42.60
CA SER A 153 16.99 -12.82 -42.70
C SER A 153 17.08 -13.43 -41.30
N VAL A 154 16.22 -14.38 -40.95
CA VAL A 154 16.28 -15.08 -39.65
C VAL A 154 17.62 -15.78 -39.47
N SER A 155 18.19 -16.31 -40.56
CA SER A 155 19.52 -16.92 -40.55
C SER A 155 20.64 -15.98 -40.10
N ASP A 156 20.43 -14.67 -40.19
CA ASP A 156 21.41 -13.65 -39.81
C ASP A 156 21.22 -13.16 -38.38
N ILE A 157 20.11 -13.49 -37.71
CA ILE A 157 19.82 -13.07 -36.34
C ILE A 157 20.55 -14.03 -35.39
N THR A 158 21.37 -13.47 -34.51
CA THR A 158 21.99 -14.21 -33.40
C THR A 158 21.12 -14.10 -32.17
N GLN A 159 20.73 -12.88 -31.79
CA GLN A 159 19.99 -12.62 -30.56
C GLN A 159 19.20 -11.32 -30.64
N LEU A 160 18.07 -11.25 -29.94
CA LEU A 160 17.28 -10.05 -29.74
C LEU A 160 17.55 -9.47 -28.35
N TYR A 161 17.46 -8.15 -28.20
CA TYR A 161 17.56 -7.53 -26.89
C TYR A 161 16.86 -6.19 -26.82
N VAL A 162 16.43 -5.82 -25.62
CA VAL A 162 15.86 -4.49 -25.33
C VAL A 162 16.95 -3.55 -24.87
N LYS A 163 16.99 -2.33 -25.41
CA LYS A 163 17.90 -1.26 -24.97
C LYS A 163 17.11 -0.12 -24.32
N LYS A 164 17.48 0.24 -23.10
CA LYS A 164 16.89 1.38 -22.38
C LYS A 164 17.52 2.69 -22.87
N ILE A 165 16.70 3.60 -23.37
CA ILE A 165 17.12 4.93 -23.83
C ILE A 165 16.63 5.97 -22.84
N VAL A 166 17.55 6.57 -22.08
CA VAL A 166 17.25 7.62 -21.10
C VAL A 166 17.59 8.98 -21.71
N LYS A 167 16.58 9.79 -22.01
CA LYS A 167 16.74 11.18 -22.47
C LYS A 167 16.54 12.13 -21.29
N ARG A 168 17.62 12.71 -20.78
CA ARG A 168 17.57 13.75 -19.75
C ARG A 168 17.32 15.11 -20.40
N GLY A 169 16.15 15.69 -20.13
CA GLY A 169 15.85 17.09 -20.41
C GLY A 169 16.10 17.97 -19.18
N ASN A 170 15.98 19.29 -19.35
CA ASN A 170 16.30 20.27 -18.30
C ASN A 170 15.41 20.16 -17.04
N LYS A 171 14.22 19.57 -17.15
CA LYS A 171 13.29 19.35 -16.03
C LYS A 171 12.74 17.92 -15.92
N ASN A 172 12.78 17.16 -17.01
CA ASN A 172 12.14 15.84 -17.09
C ASN A 172 13.11 14.82 -17.71
N THR A 173 13.15 13.63 -17.13
CA THR A 173 13.83 12.47 -17.73
C THR A 173 12.79 11.61 -18.42
N THR A 174 12.90 11.44 -19.73
CA THR A 174 12.04 10.54 -20.50
C THR A 174 12.79 9.24 -20.74
N THR A 175 12.18 8.11 -20.39
CA THR A 175 12.73 6.78 -20.66
C THR A 175 11.91 6.12 -21.76
N THR A 176 12.58 5.68 -22.81
CA THR A 176 11.99 4.89 -23.90
C THR A 176 12.78 3.60 -24.06
N TYR A 177 12.20 2.61 -24.72
CA TYR A 177 12.86 1.33 -24.97
C TYR A 177 12.92 1.06 -26.48
N ASP A 178 14.03 0.50 -26.92
CA ASP A 178 14.22 0.10 -28.31
C ASP A 178 14.44 -1.42 -28.34
N LEU A 179 13.76 -2.12 -29.25
CA LEU A 179 14.07 -3.52 -29.57
C LEU A 179 15.17 -3.52 -30.61
N ASN A 180 16.28 -4.21 -30.31
CA ASN A 180 17.43 -4.34 -31.18
C ASN A 180 17.70 -5.82 -31.46
N LEU A 181 18.49 -6.10 -32.49
CA LEU A 181 19.02 -7.41 -32.78
C LEU A 181 20.53 -7.34 -32.99
N VAL A 182 21.19 -8.44 -32.67
CA VAL A 182 22.59 -8.69 -33.01
C VAL A 182 22.62 -9.67 -34.18
N GLN A 183 23.31 -9.32 -35.25
CA GLN A 183 23.50 -10.21 -36.40
C GLN A 183 24.72 -11.12 -36.20
N LYS A 184 24.80 -12.24 -36.94
CA LYS A 184 25.96 -13.16 -36.92
C LYS A 184 27.32 -12.49 -37.20
N ARG A 185 27.31 -11.36 -37.91
CA ARG A 185 28.52 -10.54 -38.19
C ARG A 185 28.84 -9.54 -37.07
N GLY A 186 28.17 -9.62 -35.92
CA GLY A 186 28.30 -8.69 -34.80
C GLY A 186 27.62 -7.33 -35.02
N ALA A 187 26.90 -7.14 -36.13
CA ALA A 187 26.22 -5.88 -36.40
C ALA A 187 24.97 -5.72 -35.53
N ASP A 188 24.91 -4.62 -34.79
CA ASP A 188 23.76 -4.22 -33.98
C ASP A 188 22.77 -3.41 -34.83
N ARG A 189 21.48 -3.77 -34.81
CA ARG A 189 20.44 -3.08 -35.57
C ARG A 189 19.17 -2.88 -34.75
N THR A 190 18.72 -1.64 -34.70
CA THR A 190 17.42 -1.32 -34.10
C THR A 190 16.27 -1.77 -34.99
N LEU A 191 15.38 -2.57 -34.43
CA LEU A 191 14.18 -3.09 -35.06
C LEU A 191 13.00 -2.15 -34.84
N VAL A 192 12.67 -1.89 -33.57
CA VAL A 192 11.52 -1.08 -33.16
C VAL A 192 12.00 -0.03 -32.18
N THR A 193 11.72 1.24 -32.46
CA THR A 193 12.09 2.36 -31.58
C THR A 193 10.92 2.88 -30.77
N ASP A 194 11.22 3.68 -29.74
CA ASP A 194 10.24 4.53 -29.03
C ASP A 194 9.13 3.70 -28.36
N LEU A 195 9.45 2.52 -27.81
CA LEU A 195 8.54 1.73 -26.99
C LEU A 195 8.37 2.43 -25.63
N GLU A 196 7.11 2.60 -25.21
CA GLU A 196 6.78 3.47 -24.06
C GLU A 196 7.09 2.80 -22.72
N THR A 197 7.11 1.46 -22.69
CA THR A 197 7.28 0.67 -21.47
C THR A 197 8.25 -0.49 -21.70
N ALA A 198 8.94 -0.91 -20.65
CA ALA A 198 9.80 -2.10 -20.67
C ALA A 198 8.99 -3.36 -21.01
N GLU A 199 7.78 -3.46 -20.47
CA GLU A 199 6.84 -4.56 -20.71
C GLU A 199 6.55 -4.76 -22.21
N GLN A 200 6.25 -3.69 -22.95
CA GLN A 200 6.06 -3.75 -24.40
C GLN A 200 7.31 -4.29 -25.12
N ALA A 201 8.50 -3.82 -24.72
CA ALA A 201 9.74 -4.18 -25.39
C ALA A 201 10.13 -5.64 -25.11
N LEU A 202 10.04 -6.07 -23.85
CA LEU A 202 10.33 -7.45 -23.44
C LEU A 202 9.29 -8.43 -23.99
N PHE A 203 8.02 -8.03 -24.08
CA PHE A 203 6.99 -8.85 -24.73
C PHE A 203 7.35 -9.10 -26.20
N LEU A 204 7.76 -8.06 -26.95
CA LEU A 204 8.17 -8.21 -28.34
C LEU A 204 9.39 -9.12 -28.47
N GLU A 205 10.44 -8.87 -27.69
CA GLU A 205 11.64 -9.70 -27.67
C GLU A 205 11.29 -11.18 -27.48
N GLN A 206 10.59 -11.50 -26.38
CA GLN A 206 10.30 -12.87 -26.00
C GLN A 206 9.33 -13.57 -26.97
N GLU A 207 8.34 -12.87 -27.53
CA GLU A 207 7.43 -13.47 -28.51
C GLU A 207 8.13 -13.78 -29.83
N ILE A 208 9.04 -12.90 -30.27
CA ILE A 208 9.82 -13.12 -31.49
C ILE A 208 10.86 -14.23 -31.26
N GLU A 209 11.62 -14.20 -30.16
CA GLU A 209 12.59 -15.26 -29.81
C GLU A 209 11.93 -16.63 -29.73
N ARG A 210 10.80 -16.71 -29.02
CA ARG A 210 10.02 -17.95 -28.88
C ARG A 210 9.50 -18.47 -30.22
N PHE A 211 9.10 -17.57 -31.13
CA PHE A 211 8.65 -17.94 -32.48
C PHE A 211 9.81 -18.33 -33.41
N LEU A 212 11.02 -17.82 -33.16
CA LEU A 212 12.21 -18.17 -33.93
C LEU A 212 12.97 -19.36 -33.34
N GLY A 213 12.65 -19.80 -32.13
CA GLY A 213 13.41 -20.81 -31.40
C GLY A 213 14.81 -20.32 -31.00
N LEU A 214 14.93 -19.02 -30.68
CA LEU A 214 16.18 -18.45 -30.18
C LEU A 214 16.26 -18.62 -28.67
N ASP A 215 17.44 -19.04 -28.18
CA ASP A 215 17.74 -19.09 -26.76
C ASP A 215 18.10 -17.71 -26.24
N ASP A 216 17.55 -17.33 -25.09
CA ASP A 216 17.80 -16.03 -24.46
C ASP A 216 19.25 -15.94 -23.96
N GLN A 217 20.01 -14.99 -24.51
CA GLN A 217 21.40 -14.74 -24.13
C GLN A 217 21.56 -13.32 -23.58
N ALA A 218 22.29 -13.20 -22.47
CA ALA A 218 22.61 -11.91 -21.88
C ALA A 218 23.53 -11.09 -22.81
N ILE A 219 23.04 -9.96 -23.30
CA ILE A 219 23.82 -9.00 -24.10
C ILE A 219 24.27 -7.84 -23.22
N GLN A 220 25.57 -7.49 -23.27
CA GLN A 220 26.10 -6.33 -22.57
C GLN A 220 25.41 -5.04 -23.05
N GLY A 221 24.85 -4.26 -22.11
CA GLY A 221 24.12 -3.03 -22.43
C GLY A 221 22.65 -3.25 -22.78
N ALA A 222 22.16 -4.50 -22.76
CA ALA A 222 20.74 -4.77 -22.74
C ALA A 222 20.10 -4.24 -21.44
N HIS A 223 18.81 -3.91 -21.52
CA HIS A 223 17.99 -3.66 -20.35
C HIS A 223 18.01 -4.92 -19.51
N GLU A 224 18.58 -4.80 -18.31
CA GLU A 224 18.71 -5.90 -17.37
C GLU A 224 17.32 -6.51 -17.12
N LYS A 225 17.11 -7.71 -17.66
CA LYS A 225 16.03 -8.59 -17.23
C LYS A 225 16.37 -8.86 -15.77
N ILE A 226 15.52 -8.44 -14.86
CA ILE A 226 15.73 -8.72 -13.44
C ILE A 226 15.57 -10.24 -13.29
N ASN A 227 16.70 -10.93 -13.34
CA ASN A 227 16.85 -12.34 -12.99
C ASN A 227 16.90 -12.43 -11.47
N ALA A 228 15.84 -11.94 -10.81
CA ALA A 228 15.66 -12.21 -9.41
C ALA A 228 15.35 -13.70 -9.25
N ASP A 229 16.06 -14.36 -8.33
CA ASP A 229 15.78 -15.74 -8.00
C ASP A 229 14.50 -15.80 -7.17
N PHE A 230 13.40 -16.23 -7.79
CA PHE A 230 12.11 -16.40 -7.13
C PHE A 230 11.96 -17.77 -6.44
N THR A 231 13.05 -18.53 -6.28
CA THR A 231 13.02 -19.79 -5.54
C THR A 231 12.50 -19.57 -4.12
N GLY A 232 12.87 -18.48 -3.44
CA GLY A 232 12.34 -18.17 -2.12
C GLY A 232 10.83 -17.90 -2.09
N TRP A 233 10.26 -17.25 -3.13
CA TRP A 233 8.79 -17.10 -3.25
C TRP A 233 8.09 -18.44 -3.45
N ARG A 234 8.68 -19.32 -4.26
CA ARG A 234 8.15 -20.66 -4.50
C ARG A 234 8.19 -21.49 -3.22
N THR A 235 9.34 -21.54 -2.54
CA THR A 235 9.50 -22.24 -1.26
C THR A 235 8.53 -21.70 -0.22
N PHE A 236 8.39 -20.37 -0.12
CA PHE A 236 7.42 -19.73 0.77
C PHE A 236 5.98 -20.13 0.44
N ALA A 237 5.60 -20.13 -0.85
CA ALA A 237 4.27 -20.52 -1.27
C ALA A 237 3.98 -22.00 -0.97
N GLU A 238 4.92 -22.90 -1.29
CA GLU A 238 4.79 -24.34 -1.02
C GLU A 238 4.67 -24.63 0.49
N THR A 239 5.52 -24.00 1.31
CA THR A 239 5.51 -24.16 2.78
C THR A 239 4.17 -23.74 3.39
N ASN A 240 3.53 -22.72 2.82
CA ASN A 240 2.29 -22.14 3.35
C ASN A 240 1.02 -22.58 2.59
N ASN A 241 1.11 -23.60 1.71
CA ASN A 241 0.01 -24.08 0.86
C ASN A 241 -0.64 -22.96 0.01
N LEU A 242 0.17 -22.03 -0.49
CA LEU A 242 -0.23 -20.94 -1.38
C LEU A 242 0.05 -21.30 -2.84
N THR A 243 -0.67 -20.66 -3.75
CA THR A 243 -0.46 -20.83 -5.20
C THR A 243 0.56 -19.83 -5.71
N TYR A 244 1.71 -20.33 -6.15
CA TYR A 244 2.68 -19.54 -6.91
C TYR A 244 2.35 -19.60 -8.40
N THR A 245 2.12 -18.45 -9.01
CA THR A 245 1.97 -18.28 -10.46
C THR A 245 3.22 -17.64 -11.00
N TYR A 246 3.92 -18.37 -11.87
CA TYR A 246 5.10 -17.87 -12.56
C TYR A 246 4.69 -16.93 -13.71
N GLY A 247 5.20 -15.71 -13.68
CA GLY A 247 5.15 -14.78 -14.79
C GLY A 247 6.52 -14.65 -15.42
N LYS A 248 6.62 -14.68 -16.75
CA LYS A 248 7.91 -14.52 -17.44
C LYS A 248 8.42 -13.06 -17.48
N LEU A 249 7.79 -12.16 -16.73
CA LEU A 249 8.15 -10.74 -16.58
C LEU A 249 7.92 -10.35 -15.12
N LEU A 250 8.61 -9.31 -14.65
CA LEU A 250 8.51 -8.81 -13.28
C LEU A 250 7.07 -8.64 -12.81
N ALA A 251 6.17 -8.09 -13.64
CA ALA A 251 4.77 -7.87 -13.26
C ALA A 251 3.90 -9.14 -13.15
N GLY A 252 4.43 -10.34 -13.41
CA GLY A 252 3.64 -11.57 -13.48
C GLY A 252 3.91 -12.61 -12.38
N HIS A 253 4.93 -12.41 -11.54
CA HIS A 253 5.15 -13.29 -10.40
C HIS A 253 4.14 -12.95 -9.30
N ARG A 254 3.37 -13.96 -8.89
CA ARG A 254 2.28 -13.79 -7.92
C ARG A 254 2.22 -15.00 -7.00
N VAL A 255 2.27 -14.77 -5.69
CA VAL A 255 1.83 -15.76 -4.70
C VAL A 255 0.47 -15.33 -4.21
N HIS A 256 -0.51 -16.22 -4.28
CA HIS A 256 -1.86 -15.93 -3.79
C HIS A 256 -2.50 -17.17 -3.19
N GLY A 257 -3.45 -16.98 -2.28
CA GLY A 257 -4.16 -18.08 -1.65
C GLY A 257 -4.77 -17.67 -0.32
N TYR A 258 -5.00 -18.65 0.55
CA TYR A 258 -5.49 -18.44 1.89
C TYR A 258 -4.41 -18.81 2.91
N TYR A 259 -4.14 -17.90 3.84
CA TYR A 259 -3.19 -18.13 4.93
C TYR A 259 -3.82 -17.72 6.25
N GLU A 260 -4.00 -18.70 7.13
CA GLU A 260 -4.71 -18.59 8.42
C GLU A 260 -6.04 -17.79 8.37
N ASP A 261 -6.90 -18.12 7.41
CA ASP A 261 -8.22 -17.50 7.12
C ASP A 261 -8.18 -16.11 6.46
N ASN A 262 -7.02 -15.73 5.93
CA ASN A 262 -6.84 -14.46 5.24
C ASN A 262 -6.57 -14.70 3.77
N SER A 263 -7.22 -13.95 2.88
CA SER A 263 -6.84 -13.93 1.48
C SER A 263 -5.55 -13.13 1.38
N VAL A 264 -4.50 -13.76 0.88
CA VAL A 264 -3.19 -13.15 0.74
C VAL A 264 -2.81 -13.07 -0.72
N GLU A 265 -2.16 -11.97 -1.09
CA GLU A 265 -1.65 -11.74 -2.42
C GLU A 265 -0.30 -10.99 -2.33
N LEU A 266 0.76 -11.69 -2.69
CA LEU A 266 2.10 -11.13 -2.87
C LEU A 266 2.34 -11.00 -4.38
N LEU A 267 2.65 -9.79 -4.82
CA LEU A 267 2.86 -9.48 -6.23
C LEU A 267 4.00 -8.47 -6.39
N ILE A 268 4.72 -8.58 -7.49
CA ILE A 268 5.71 -7.58 -7.86
C ILE A 268 5.01 -6.52 -8.69
N MET A 269 5.13 -5.27 -8.26
CA MET A 269 4.66 -4.13 -9.02
C MET A 269 5.81 -3.49 -9.78
N GLN A 270 5.54 -3.10 -11.01
CA GLN A 270 6.27 -2.02 -11.67
C GLN A 270 5.36 -0.80 -11.72
N PRO A 271 5.39 0.09 -10.70
CA PRO A 271 4.64 1.33 -10.78
C PRO A 271 5.01 2.06 -12.08
N ARG A 272 4.03 2.62 -12.80
CA ARG A 272 4.24 3.31 -14.09
C ARG A 272 5.32 4.41 -14.05
N LEU A 273 5.68 4.90 -12.86
CA LEU A 273 6.64 5.98 -12.64
C LEU A 273 7.84 5.56 -11.78
N ALA A 274 7.89 4.33 -11.25
CA ALA A 274 9.01 3.91 -10.41
C ALA A 274 10.18 3.43 -11.25
N ILE A 275 11.39 3.69 -10.76
CA ILE A 275 12.66 3.33 -11.41
C ILE A 275 12.98 1.85 -11.19
N SER A 276 12.52 1.27 -10.08
CA SER A 276 12.69 -0.12 -9.67
C SER A 276 11.33 -0.84 -9.53
N PRO A 277 11.28 -2.17 -9.77
CA PRO A 277 10.17 -3.00 -9.30
C PRO A 277 10.05 -2.95 -7.78
N GLN A 278 8.84 -3.14 -7.26
CA GLN A 278 8.52 -3.10 -5.84
C GLN A 278 7.83 -4.39 -5.42
N THR A 279 8.14 -4.88 -4.22
CA THR A 279 7.37 -5.97 -3.61
C THR A 279 6.13 -5.39 -2.96
N ARG A 280 4.95 -5.86 -3.37
CA ARG A 280 3.69 -5.52 -2.69
C ARG A 280 3.05 -6.78 -2.13
N LEU A 281 2.81 -6.78 -0.84
CA LEU A 281 2.01 -7.77 -0.15
C LEU A 281 0.69 -7.15 0.28
N THR A 282 -0.41 -7.82 -0.06
CA THR A 282 -1.76 -7.46 0.32
C THR A 282 -2.38 -8.58 1.14
N ILE A 283 -2.93 -8.25 2.30
CA ILE A 283 -3.70 -9.17 3.13
C ILE A 283 -5.12 -8.63 3.27
N THR A 284 -6.11 -9.45 2.88
CA THR A 284 -7.52 -9.06 2.82
C THR A 284 -8.42 -9.95 3.68
N ALA A 285 -9.19 -9.29 4.54
CA ALA A 285 -10.57 -9.56 4.90
C ALA A 285 -11.28 -10.70 4.19
N VAL A 286 -11.16 -11.97 4.58
CA VAL A 286 -12.16 -12.95 4.11
C VAL A 286 -13.29 -12.87 5.11
N ASN A 287 -14.37 -12.19 4.73
CA ASN A 287 -15.58 -12.13 5.53
C ASN A 287 -16.17 -13.55 5.60
N ARG A 288 -15.70 -14.37 6.53
CA ARG A 288 -16.40 -15.56 6.96
C ARG A 288 -17.34 -15.15 8.08
N PRO A 289 -18.67 -15.23 7.88
CA PRO A 289 -19.67 -14.79 8.85
C PRO A 289 -19.63 -15.54 10.20
N GLU A 290 -18.79 -16.59 10.33
CA GLU A 290 -18.78 -17.49 11.50
C GLU A 290 -17.50 -17.43 12.35
N GLN A 291 -16.49 -16.63 12.00
CA GLN A 291 -15.20 -16.73 12.70
C GLN A 291 -15.10 -15.88 13.96
N SER A 292 -15.38 -16.57 15.09
CA SER A 292 -14.59 -16.57 16.33
C SER A 292 -14.04 -15.19 16.73
N SER A 293 -14.89 -14.40 17.38
CA SER A 293 -14.41 -13.32 18.23
C SER A 293 -13.42 -13.90 19.25
N LEU A 294 -12.12 -13.63 19.08
CA LEU A 294 -11.16 -13.75 20.18
C LEU A 294 -11.81 -13.09 21.40
N PRO A 295 -11.84 -13.74 22.57
CA PRO A 295 -12.45 -13.17 23.76
C PRO A 295 -11.90 -11.77 23.95
N THR A 296 -12.78 -10.76 23.89
CA THR A 296 -12.36 -9.34 23.90
C THR A 296 -11.56 -9.01 25.16
N ASP A 297 -11.73 -9.81 26.21
CA ASP A 297 -11.10 -9.65 27.52
C ASP A 297 -9.62 -10.09 27.57
N SER A 298 -9.09 -10.82 26.58
CA SER A 298 -7.72 -11.33 26.65
C SER A 298 -6.65 -10.44 26.02
N PHE A 299 -7.02 -9.41 25.24
CA PHE A 299 -6.04 -8.57 24.56
C PHE A 299 -5.62 -7.37 25.41
N SER A 300 -4.41 -7.41 25.96
CA SER A 300 -3.91 -6.38 26.88
C SER A 300 -3.23 -5.21 26.17
N LEU A 301 -3.16 -4.07 26.86
CA LEU A 301 -2.40 -2.88 26.40
C LEU A 301 -0.93 -3.20 26.14
N ALA A 302 -0.34 -4.10 26.94
CA ALA A 302 1.04 -4.55 26.76
C ALA A 302 1.20 -5.34 25.45
N ALA A 303 0.28 -6.29 25.16
CA ALA A 303 0.31 -7.06 23.92
C ALA A 303 0.16 -6.16 22.68
N ALA A 304 -0.75 -5.17 22.73
CA ALA A 304 -0.90 -4.17 21.67
C ALA A 304 0.39 -3.39 21.41
N THR A 305 1.04 -2.96 22.49
CA THR A 305 2.28 -2.18 22.43
C THR A 305 3.43 -3.01 21.87
N THR A 306 3.59 -4.25 22.35
CA THR A 306 4.61 -5.18 21.85
C THR A 306 4.41 -5.46 20.36
N LEU A 307 3.19 -5.72 19.90
CA LEU A 307 2.91 -6.01 18.49
C LEU A 307 3.31 -4.85 17.56
N LEU A 308 3.04 -3.61 17.97
CA LEU A 308 3.39 -2.42 17.19
C LEU A 308 4.89 -2.09 17.21
N ALA A 309 5.60 -2.52 18.26
CA ALA A 309 7.05 -2.42 18.38
C ALA A 309 7.80 -3.61 17.73
N THR A 310 7.14 -4.74 17.52
CA THR A 310 7.76 -6.00 17.03
C THR A 310 8.55 -5.83 15.73
N PRO A 311 8.10 -5.06 14.72
CA PRO A 311 8.87 -4.85 13.50
C PRO A 311 10.27 -4.27 13.74
N VAL A 312 10.44 -3.53 14.83
CA VAL A 312 11.72 -2.91 15.22
C VAL A 312 12.64 -3.92 15.93
N GLN A 313 12.08 -5.01 16.48
CA GLN A 313 12.82 -6.03 17.25
C GLN A 313 13.10 -7.31 16.45
N SER A 314 12.59 -7.40 15.22
CA SER A 314 12.87 -8.50 14.32
C SER A 314 14.35 -8.50 13.94
N PRO A 315 15.02 -9.68 13.79
CA PRO A 315 16.37 -9.74 13.22
C PRO A 315 16.42 -9.23 11.78
N VAL A 316 15.26 -9.10 11.14
CA VAL A 316 15.07 -8.61 9.80
C VAL A 316 14.60 -7.15 9.85
N ASP A 317 15.42 -6.24 9.32
CA ASP A 317 15.06 -4.83 9.15
C ASP A 317 13.98 -4.71 8.05
N LEU A 318 12.78 -4.25 8.42
CA LEU A 318 11.68 -4.10 7.48
C LEU A 318 11.79 -2.74 6.79
N GLY A 319 12.40 -2.70 5.61
CA GLY A 319 12.58 -1.47 4.82
C GLY A 319 11.31 -0.92 4.16
N GLY A 320 10.25 -1.73 4.11
CA GLY A 320 8.97 -1.36 3.48
C GLY A 320 8.03 -0.51 4.34
N LYS A 321 6.99 0.01 3.68
CA LYS A 321 5.94 0.84 4.27
C LYS A 321 4.65 0.05 4.43
N PHE A 322 4.06 0.14 5.61
CA PHE A 322 2.76 -0.45 5.89
C PHE A 322 1.62 0.53 5.58
N GLN A 323 0.48 0.03 5.11
CA GLN A 323 -0.73 0.83 4.96
C GLN A 323 -1.96 0.01 5.40
N VAL A 324 -2.98 0.71 5.89
CA VAL A 324 -4.22 0.11 6.40
C VAL A 324 -5.41 0.76 5.73
N MET A 325 -6.33 -0.06 5.20
CA MET A 325 -7.58 0.39 4.59
C MET A 325 -8.77 -0.39 5.14
N GLY A 326 -9.97 0.18 5.00
CA GLY A 326 -11.23 -0.46 5.39
C GLY A 326 -11.25 -0.89 6.85
N GLU A 327 -10.84 -0.01 7.78
CA GLU A 327 -10.86 -0.29 9.24
C GLU A 327 -10.05 -1.53 9.65
N GLY A 328 -8.94 -1.81 8.96
CA GLY A 328 -8.09 -2.97 9.24
C GLY A 328 -8.43 -4.21 8.42
N ASN A 329 -9.47 -4.15 7.57
CA ASN A 329 -9.83 -5.26 6.70
C ASN A 329 -8.81 -5.49 5.58
N ILE A 330 -8.09 -4.46 5.13
CA ILE A 330 -7.06 -4.59 4.11
C ILE A 330 -5.77 -3.99 4.64
N LEU A 331 -4.72 -4.80 4.68
CA LEU A 331 -3.37 -4.37 5.03
C LEU A 331 -2.46 -4.51 3.81
N PHE A 332 -1.64 -3.49 3.59
CA PHE A 332 -0.62 -3.49 2.56
C PHE A 332 0.76 -3.37 3.19
N TYR A 333 1.71 -4.04 2.58
CA TYR A 333 3.12 -3.83 2.78
C TYR A 333 3.78 -3.59 1.43
N GLU A 334 4.51 -2.49 1.31
CA GLU A 334 5.15 -2.08 0.06
C GLU A 334 6.63 -1.80 0.31
N GLU A 335 7.49 -2.48 -0.44
CA GLU A 335 8.93 -2.30 -0.36
C GLU A 335 9.52 -1.88 -1.71
N ALA A 336 10.51 -0.99 -1.66
CA ALA A 336 11.08 -0.37 -2.84
C ALA A 336 11.85 -1.34 -3.74
N ASP A 337 12.31 -2.46 -3.17
CA ASP A 337 13.09 -3.50 -3.83
C ASP A 337 12.33 -4.84 -3.89
N VAL A 338 12.79 -5.75 -4.74
CA VAL A 338 12.25 -7.11 -4.84
C VAL A 338 12.84 -7.95 -3.73
N GLN A 339 12.04 -8.24 -2.71
CA GLN A 339 12.41 -9.16 -1.65
C GLN A 339 12.12 -10.59 -2.10
N THR A 340 13.15 -11.43 -2.14
CA THR A 340 13.03 -12.82 -2.59
C THR A 340 13.23 -13.84 -1.49
N GLU A 341 13.76 -13.43 -0.34
CA GLU A 341 14.07 -14.32 0.78
C GLU A 341 12.80 -14.85 1.46
N ALA A 342 12.70 -16.18 1.60
CA ALA A 342 11.51 -16.82 2.17
C ALA A 342 11.29 -16.44 3.64
N ASP A 343 12.36 -16.38 4.44
CA ASP A 343 12.29 -16.05 5.87
C ASP A 343 11.83 -14.61 6.10
N TYR A 344 12.30 -13.68 5.26
CA TYR A 344 11.85 -12.29 5.25
C TYR A 344 10.34 -12.21 5.02
N LEU A 345 9.86 -12.87 3.96
CA LEU A 345 8.44 -12.88 3.60
C LEU A 345 7.59 -13.49 4.71
N GLN A 346 8.06 -14.59 5.32
CA GLN A 346 7.39 -15.23 6.45
C GLN A 346 7.21 -14.26 7.64
N VAL A 347 8.26 -13.53 8.02
CA VAL A 347 8.19 -12.54 9.11
C VAL A 347 7.17 -11.45 8.81
N VAL A 348 7.16 -10.90 7.59
CA VAL A 348 6.22 -9.85 7.19
C VAL A 348 4.78 -10.38 7.20
N PHE A 349 4.54 -11.57 6.65
CA PHE A 349 3.21 -12.20 6.62
C PHE A 349 2.68 -12.43 8.03
N ASP A 350 3.46 -13.08 8.89
CA ASP A 350 3.06 -13.40 10.26
C ASP A 350 2.81 -12.13 11.08
N TRP A 351 3.58 -11.07 10.83
CA TRP A 351 3.32 -9.80 11.48
C TRP A 351 2.02 -9.15 10.98
N LEU A 352 1.78 -9.09 9.66
CA LEU A 352 0.56 -8.50 9.11
C LEU A 352 -0.71 -9.23 9.58
N ILE A 353 -0.66 -10.56 9.72
CA ILE A 353 -1.81 -11.34 10.19
C ILE A 353 -2.06 -11.10 11.67
N ARG A 354 -1.00 -11.10 12.49
CA ARG A 354 -1.11 -10.73 13.91
C ARG A 354 -1.67 -9.32 14.06
N LEU A 355 -1.18 -8.36 13.26
CA LEU A 355 -1.72 -7.00 13.24
C LEU A 355 -3.19 -6.99 12.86
N ARG A 356 -3.58 -7.66 11.78
CA ARG A 356 -4.98 -7.71 11.35
C ARG A 356 -5.90 -8.25 12.43
N ARG A 357 -5.53 -9.38 13.04
CA ARG A 357 -6.30 -10.00 14.14
C ARG A 357 -6.39 -9.09 15.35
N ALA A 358 -5.29 -8.45 15.72
CA ALA A 358 -5.23 -7.53 16.85
C ALA A 358 -5.94 -6.20 16.58
N TYR A 359 -6.09 -5.79 15.31
CA TYR A 359 -6.59 -4.46 14.94
C TYR A 359 -7.92 -4.07 15.63
N PRO A 360 -9.00 -4.88 15.56
CA PRO A 360 -10.24 -4.56 16.27
C PRO A 360 -10.07 -4.54 17.80
N HIS A 361 -9.20 -5.39 18.36
CA HIS A 361 -8.93 -5.38 19.79
C HIS A 361 -8.15 -4.15 20.24
N ILE A 362 -7.23 -3.65 19.41
CA ILE A 362 -6.51 -2.40 19.67
C ILE A 362 -7.50 -1.22 19.67
N ILE A 363 -8.43 -1.19 18.71
CA ILE A 363 -9.51 -0.19 18.70
C ILE A 363 -10.37 -0.32 19.96
N ALA A 364 -10.68 -1.56 20.38
CA ALA A 364 -11.43 -1.82 21.60
C ALA A 364 -10.67 -1.50 22.89
N LEU A 365 -9.37 -1.16 22.86
CA LEU A 365 -8.67 -0.53 24.00
C LEU A 365 -8.96 0.97 24.09
N GLU A 366 -9.47 1.54 23.00
CA GLU A 366 -9.90 2.92 22.82
C GLU A 366 -8.86 3.95 23.30
N GLY A 367 -9.29 4.99 24.03
CA GLY A 367 -8.43 6.11 24.42
C GLY A 367 -7.22 5.69 25.27
N ALA A 368 -7.27 4.54 25.97
CA ALA A 368 -6.13 4.03 26.75
C ALA A 368 -4.90 3.72 25.89
N MET A 369 -5.07 3.48 24.58
CA MET A 369 -3.99 3.20 23.65
C MET A 369 -3.32 4.47 23.10
N MET A 370 -3.96 5.64 23.20
CA MET A 370 -3.49 6.88 22.58
C MET A 370 -2.07 7.31 23.01
N PRO A 371 -1.70 7.28 24.31
CA PRO A 371 -0.34 7.65 24.73
C PRO A 371 0.76 6.75 24.16
N ARG A 372 0.42 5.51 23.74
CA ARG A 372 1.35 4.57 23.14
C ARG A 372 1.45 4.74 21.62
N LEU A 373 0.34 5.08 20.96
CA LEU A 373 0.31 5.30 19.52
C LEU A 373 0.90 6.64 19.11
N HIS A 374 0.74 7.68 19.93
CA HIS A 374 1.18 9.03 19.58
C HIS A 374 2.68 9.15 19.23
N PRO A 375 3.63 8.63 20.05
CA PRO A 375 5.05 8.69 19.69
C PRO A 375 5.36 7.93 18.40
N ILE A 376 4.76 6.75 18.19
CA ILE A 376 4.92 5.96 16.96
C ILE A 376 4.38 6.71 15.74
N ALA A 377 3.26 7.44 15.91
CA ALA A 377 2.64 8.18 14.82
C ALA A 377 3.44 9.44 14.41
N LEU A 378 4.25 9.98 15.33
CA LEU A 378 5.12 11.14 15.09
C LEU A 378 6.46 10.77 14.47
N ASP A 379 6.97 9.57 14.76
CA ASP A 379 8.23 9.07 14.22
C ASP A 379 8.08 8.65 12.75
N LYS A 380 8.60 9.48 11.84
CA LYS A 380 8.49 9.25 10.39
C LYS A 380 9.27 8.03 9.90
N ASP A 381 10.27 7.61 10.66
CA ASP A 381 11.15 6.50 10.31
C ASP A 381 10.65 5.19 10.94
N HIS A 382 9.66 5.27 11.83
CA HIS A 382 9.05 4.08 12.41
C HIS A 382 8.26 3.30 11.35
N PRO A 383 8.54 1.99 11.13
CA PRO A 383 7.92 1.22 10.06
C PRO A 383 6.38 1.17 10.19
N THR A 384 5.88 1.09 11.42
CA THR A 384 4.43 1.03 11.71
C THR A 384 3.76 2.40 11.84
N GLN A 385 4.44 3.51 11.53
CA GLN A 385 3.88 4.85 11.66
C GLN A 385 2.53 5.03 10.93
N PRO A 386 2.35 4.56 9.69
CA PRO A 386 1.06 4.71 9.01
C PRO A 386 -0.06 3.92 9.69
N VAL A 387 0.26 2.74 10.24
CA VAL A 387 -0.66 1.90 11.01
C VAL A 387 -1.09 2.63 12.28
N ALA A 388 -0.13 3.18 13.03
CA ALA A 388 -0.42 3.93 14.25
C ALA A 388 -1.31 5.15 13.98
N ARG A 389 -1.02 5.92 12.92
CA ARG A 389 -1.88 7.04 12.50
C ARG A 389 -3.30 6.60 12.16
N GLN A 390 -3.46 5.47 11.49
CA GLN A 390 -4.79 4.96 11.15
C GLN A 390 -5.55 4.47 12.40
N LEU A 391 -4.87 3.80 13.34
CA LEU A 391 -5.44 3.41 14.62
C LEU A 391 -5.89 4.61 15.45
N ILE A 392 -5.09 5.69 15.51
CA ILE A 392 -5.49 6.93 16.18
C ILE A 392 -6.77 7.49 15.57
N LYS A 393 -6.90 7.52 14.24
CA LYS A 393 -8.13 7.98 13.56
C LYS A 393 -9.33 7.09 13.88
N ALA A 394 -9.14 5.78 13.91
CA ALA A 394 -10.20 4.82 14.22
C ALA A 394 -10.67 4.97 15.67
N ILE A 395 -9.75 5.04 16.64
CA ILE A 395 -10.07 5.25 18.06
C ILE A 395 -10.74 6.62 18.28
N ALA A 396 -10.22 7.67 17.65
CA ALA A 396 -10.82 8.99 17.72
C ALA A 396 -12.26 8.99 17.20
N THR A 397 -12.55 8.23 16.15
CA THR A 397 -13.91 8.05 15.62
C THR A 397 -14.77 7.24 16.59
N ALA A 398 -14.25 6.13 17.12
CA ALA A 398 -14.96 5.28 18.08
C ALA A 398 -15.39 6.04 19.34
N THR A 399 -14.55 6.94 19.85
CA THR A 399 -14.85 7.73 21.07
C THR A 399 -15.79 8.92 20.85
N ARG A 400 -16.19 9.23 19.61
CA ARG A 400 -17.10 10.37 19.33
C ARG A 400 -18.48 10.24 19.91
N HIS A 401 -18.96 9.01 20.16
CA HIS A 401 -20.29 8.81 20.75
C HIS A 401 -20.39 9.49 22.13
N LEU A 402 -19.28 9.56 22.87
CA LEU A 402 -19.21 10.27 24.16
C LEU A 402 -19.53 11.77 24.02
N ALA A 403 -19.25 12.38 22.87
CA ALA A 403 -19.52 13.80 22.62
C ALA A 403 -21.03 14.15 22.64
N GLN A 404 -21.91 13.15 22.53
CA GLN A 404 -23.36 13.35 22.62
C GLN A 404 -23.83 13.57 24.07
N SER A 405 -23.05 13.10 25.05
CA SER A 405 -23.28 13.34 26.47
C SER A 405 -22.53 14.59 26.93
N ASP A 406 -22.95 15.20 28.05
CA ASP A 406 -22.12 16.20 28.71
C ASP A 406 -20.90 15.50 29.33
N VAL A 407 -19.84 15.36 28.52
CA VAL A 407 -18.57 14.72 28.90
C VAL A 407 -17.98 15.29 30.19
N ARG A 408 -18.35 16.49 30.60
CA ARG A 408 -17.90 17.08 31.87
C ARG A 408 -18.49 16.37 33.08
N LEU A 409 -19.64 15.71 32.93
CA LEU A 409 -20.34 14.97 34.00
C LEU A 409 -19.83 13.52 34.13
N LEU A 410 -19.20 12.99 33.08
CA LEU A 410 -18.70 11.62 33.04
C LEU A 410 -17.41 11.46 33.84
N LEU A 411 -17.41 10.56 34.83
CA LEU A 411 -16.29 10.28 35.71
C LEU A 411 -15.68 8.91 35.41
N CYS A 412 -14.35 8.83 35.28
CA CYS A 412 -13.67 7.55 35.11
C CYS A 412 -13.79 6.70 36.40
N PRO A 413 -14.21 5.42 36.34
CA PRO A 413 -14.39 4.60 37.54
C PRO A 413 -13.08 4.31 38.29
N ASP A 414 -11.97 4.19 37.56
CA ASP A 414 -10.67 3.89 38.16
C ASP A 414 -10.00 5.13 38.76
N CYS A 415 -9.91 6.19 37.96
CA CYS A 415 -9.23 7.43 38.34
C CYS A 415 -10.10 8.36 39.17
N LEU A 416 -11.42 8.26 39.05
CA LEU A 416 -12.39 9.24 39.56
C LEU A 416 -12.09 10.67 39.06
N THR A 417 -11.56 10.79 37.85
CA THR A 417 -11.34 12.08 37.18
C THR A 417 -12.32 12.24 36.03
N ARG A 418 -12.72 13.48 35.76
CA ARG A 418 -13.70 13.80 34.72
C ARG A 418 -13.10 13.58 33.33
N THR A 419 -13.98 13.26 32.39
CA THR A 419 -13.64 13.09 30.98
C THR A 419 -13.30 14.45 30.37
N THR A 420 -12.35 14.47 29.44
CA THR A 420 -11.97 15.69 28.70
C THR A 420 -11.81 15.39 27.22
N VAL A 421 -11.80 16.44 26.42
CA VAL A 421 -11.35 16.39 25.03
C VAL A 421 -9.83 16.42 25.03
N HIS A 422 -9.22 15.41 24.43
CA HIS A 422 -7.78 15.35 24.18
C HIS A 422 -7.52 15.75 22.73
N GLN A 423 -6.45 16.51 22.50
CA GLN A 423 -6.00 16.90 21.16
C GLN A 423 -4.62 16.28 20.89
N LEU A 424 -4.48 15.61 19.75
CA LEU A 424 -3.24 15.01 19.27
C LEU A 424 -2.82 15.70 17.99
N GLU A 425 -1.64 16.30 18.02
CA GLU A 425 -0.98 16.80 16.82
C GLU A 425 -0.23 15.65 16.16
N LEU A 426 -0.58 15.32 14.92
CA LEU A 426 0.09 14.28 14.13
C LEU A 426 1.06 14.89 13.10
N GLY A 427 1.39 16.17 13.23
CA GLY A 427 2.14 16.95 12.24
C GLY A 427 1.24 17.91 11.49
N TRP A 428 1.77 19.08 11.15
CA TRP A 428 1.00 20.16 10.56
C TRP A 428 0.41 19.77 9.18
N PRO A 429 -0.89 20.02 8.92
CA PRO A 429 -1.91 20.67 9.75
C PRO A 429 -2.87 19.67 10.46
N THR A 430 -2.47 18.41 10.64
CA THR A 430 -3.37 17.35 11.13
C THR A 430 -3.45 17.35 12.65
N VAL A 431 -4.58 17.83 13.18
CA VAL A 431 -4.96 17.70 14.60
C VAL A 431 -6.13 16.72 14.70
N ILE A 432 -6.02 15.74 15.59
CA ILE A 432 -7.08 14.77 15.87
C ILE A 432 -7.57 14.98 17.30
N THR A 433 -8.88 14.98 17.49
CA THR A 433 -9.51 15.05 18.81
C THR A 433 -10.13 13.70 19.17
N TYR A 434 -10.05 13.33 20.45
CA TYR A 434 -10.71 12.16 21.00
C TYR A 434 -11.17 12.44 22.44
N PHE A 435 -12.09 11.62 22.95
CA PHE A 435 -12.67 11.78 24.28
C PHE A 435 -12.18 10.66 25.20
N GLY A 436 -11.81 11.01 26.43
CA GLY A 436 -11.33 10.03 27.41
C GLY A 436 -11.07 10.64 28.78
N CYS A 437 -10.84 9.78 29.77
CA CYS A 437 -10.41 10.17 31.11
C CYS A 437 -9.23 11.15 31.04
N ARG A 438 -9.27 12.25 31.81
CA ARG A 438 -8.18 13.23 31.83
C ARG A 438 -6.84 12.65 32.29
N GLN A 439 -6.87 11.62 33.14
CA GLN A 439 -5.68 11.02 33.75
C GLN A 439 -5.16 9.78 33.01
N CYS A 440 -6.02 8.79 32.77
CA CYS A 440 -5.62 7.50 32.19
C CYS A 440 -6.02 7.32 30.72
N HIS A 441 -6.67 8.32 30.12
CA HIS A 441 -7.14 8.31 28.74
C HIS A 441 -8.21 7.26 28.38
N GLN A 442 -8.56 6.33 29.27
CA GLN A 442 -9.60 5.32 28.99
C GLN A 442 -10.95 5.97 28.62
N SER A 443 -11.69 5.33 27.74
CA SER A 443 -12.97 5.83 27.22
C SER A 443 -14.10 4.80 27.23
N LYS A 444 -13.87 3.63 27.85
CA LYS A 444 -14.78 2.48 27.76
C LYS A 444 -15.99 2.63 28.67
N GLN A 445 -15.75 3.04 29.90
CA GLN A 445 -16.75 3.04 30.95
C GLN A 445 -16.64 4.32 31.77
N PHE A 446 -17.79 4.91 32.07
CA PHE A 446 -17.88 6.13 32.86
C PHE A 446 -19.05 6.03 33.82
N LEU A 447 -18.86 6.65 34.99
CA LEU A 447 -19.92 6.91 35.95
C LEU A 447 -20.59 8.23 35.57
N ASP A 448 -21.91 8.21 35.42
CA ASP A 448 -22.72 9.40 35.21
C ASP A 448 -23.09 10.00 36.58
N VAL A 449 -22.27 10.95 37.05
CA VAL A 449 -22.39 11.54 38.38
C VAL A 449 -22.22 13.07 38.31
N ASN A 450 -23.25 13.78 38.77
CA ASN A 450 -23.22 15.24 38.77
C ASN A 450 -22.37 15.81 39.91
N HIS A 451 -22.40 15.15 41.07
CA HIS A 451 -21.74 15.63 42.27
C HIS A 451 -20.81 14.56 42.84
N VAL A 452 -19.56 14.94 43.10
CA VAL A 452 -18.59 14.09 43.78
C VAL A 452 -18.20 14.75 45.10
N GLU A 453 -18.41 14.06 46.21
CA GLU A 453 -18.08 14.55 47.54
C GLU A 453 -16.87 13.75 48.06
N ALA A 454 -15.76 14.43 48.32
CA ALA A 454 -14.65 13.84 49.05
C ALA A 454 -15.02 13.77 50.54
N VAL A 455 -14.98 12.58 51.12
CA VAL A 455 -15.31 12.36 52.53
C VAL A 455 -14.05 11.97 53.28
N LEU A 456 -13.72 12.66 54.37
CA LEU A 456 -12.66 12.27 55.29
C LEU A 456 -13.30 11.59 56.52
N ASP A 457 -13.27 10.26 56.50
CA ASP A 457 -13.89 9.43 57.52
C ASP A 457 -13.02 8.19 57.75
N HIS A 458 -12.26 8.17 58.85
CA HIS A 458 -11.42 7.03 59.21
C HIS A 458 -12.23 5.84 59.76
N THR A 459 -13.52 6.04 60.10
CA THR A 459 -14.36 4.99 60.69
C THR A 459 -14.89 4.02 59.64
N LYS A 460 -15.06 4.47 58.39
CA LYS A 460 -15.57 3.67 57.26
C LYS A 460 -14.57 2.69 56.64
N GLY A 461 -13.43 2.45 57.28
CA GLY A 461 -12.49 1.41 56.88
C GLY A 461 -11.98 1.56 55.44
N ARG A 462 -12.01 0.47 54.67
CA ARG A 462 -11.45 0.39 53.29
C ARG A 462 -12.47 0.70 52.19
N GLU A 463 -13.70 1.09 52.52
CA GLU A 463 -14.70 1.42 51.51
C GLU A 463 -14.25 2.65 50.72
N LYS A 464 -14.08 2.49 49.40
CA LYS A 464 -13.48 3.52 48.55
C LYS A 464 -14.47 4.60 48.15
N PHE A 465 -15.71 4.22 47.85
CA PHE A 465 -16.79 5.15 47.51
C PHE A 465 -18.16 4.48 47.60
N VAL A 466 -19.21 5.29 47.75
CA VAL A 466 -20.61 4.90 47.70
C VAL A 466 -21.34 5.85 46.76
N GLN A 467 -22.10 5.30 45.81
CA GLN A 467 -22.96 6.10 44.94
C GLN A 467 -24.39 6.17 45.52
N GLN A 468 -24.90 7.39 45.66
CA GLN A 468 -26.25 7.69 46.13
C GLN A 468 -26.94 8.57 45.10
N GLY A 469 -27.64 7.95 44.15
CA GLY A 469 -28.23 8.65 43.00
C GLY A 469 -27.15 9.30 42.12
N GLN A 470 -27.23 10.62 41.98
CA GLN A 470 -26.31 11.46 41.19
C GLN A 470 -25.10 11.96 41.99
N THR A 471 -24.97 11.52 43.25
CA THR A 471 -23.87 11.89 44.14
C THR A 471 -22.95 10.69 44.38
N LEU A 472 -21.65 10.88 44.19
CA LEU A 472 -20.62 9.91 44.51
C LEU A 472 -19.84 10.38 45.74
N ARG A 473 -19.97 9.66 46.86
CA ARG A 473 -19.22 9.94 48.09
C ARG A 473 -17.97 9.10 48.10
N VAL A 474 -16.79 9.72 48.09
CA VAL A 474 -15.51 9.04 47.94
C VAL A 474 -14.65 9.26 49.18
N ASN A 475 -14.24 8.18 49.84
CA ASN A 475 -13.39 8.33 51.03
C ASN A 475 -11.97 8.74 50.63
N GLY A 476 -11.61 10.00 50.89
CA GLY A 476 -10.31 10.56 50.56
C GLY A 476 -9.15 9.96 51.37
N LEU A 477 -9.42 9.43 52.56
CA LEU A 477 -8.40 8.76 53.38
C LEU A 477 -8.06 7.36 52.83
N ALA A 478 -9.02 6.70 52.20
CA ALA A 478 -8.85 5.37 51.62
C ALA A 478 -8.18 5.36 50.23
N ARG A 479 -8.05 6.54 49.58
CA ARG A 479 -7.44 6.65 48.24
C ARG A 479 -6.04 7.27 48.30
N PRO A 480 -5.03 6.67 47.63
CA PRO A 480 -3.68 7.23 47.60
C PRO A 480 -3.58 8.45 46.68
N THR A 481 -4.30 8.46 45.56
CA THR A 481 -4.29 9.53 44.55
C THR A 481 -5.48 10.47 44.70
N LEU A 482 -5.28 11.75 44.39
CA LEU A 482 -6.36 12.72 44.26
C LEU A 482 -7.28 12.38 43.07
N PHE A 483 -8.48 12.92 43.13
CA PHE A 483 -9.55 12.72 42.15
C PHE A 483 -10.36 14.01 42.01
N ASP A 484 -11.28 14.06 41.05
CA ASP A 484 -12.13 15.23 40.86
C ASP A 484 -13.29 15.19 41.86
N PHE A 485 -13.38 16.19 42.73
CA PHE A 485 -14.48 16.36 43.68
C PHE A 485 -15.02 17.78 43.62
N ASN A 486 -16.26 17.93 44.06
CA ASN A 486 -17.01 19.19 44.09
C ASN A 486 -17.13 19.75 45.50
N ALA A 487 -17.07 18.90 46.53
CA ALA A 487 -17.19 19.27 47.92
C ALA A 487 -16.28 18.38 48.80
N LEU A 488 -15.88 18.90 49.96
CA LEU A 488 -15.16 18.15 50.98
C LEU A 488 -16.00 18.09 52.26
N THR A 489 -16.21 16.89 52.79
CA THR A 489 -16.91 16.68 54.06
C THR A 489 -16.03 15.90 55.02
N ILE A 490 -15.77 16.48 56.19
CA ILE A 490 -14.94 15.88 57.23
C ILE A 490 -15.89 15.35 58.31
N VAL A 491 -16.08 14.03 58.31
CA VAL A 491 -17.01 13.36 59.24
C VAL A 491 -16.27 12.90 60.50
N ALA A 492 -15.15 12.21 60.31
CA ALA A 492 -14.34 11.69 61.40
C ALA A 492 -12.89 11.58 60.92
N ALA A 493 -12.09 12.61 61.17
CA ALA A 493 -10.67 12.63 60.80
C ALA A 493 -9.85 13.34 61.87
N THR A 494 -8.62 12.89 62.08
CA THR A 494 -7.66 13.57 62.96
C THR A 494 -7.06 14.79 62.26
N ASP A 495 -6.58 15.78 63.02
CA ASP A 495 -5.85 16.94 62.47
C ASP A 495 -4.75 16.50 61.48
N LYS A 496 -3.99 15.46 61.84
CA LYS A 496 -2.91 14.91 61.02
C LYS A 496 -3.39 14.34 59.68
N GLU A 497 -4.56 13.69 59.65
CA GLU A 497 -5.16 13.16 58.42
C GLU A 497 -5.63 14.28 57.51
N VAL A 498 -6.28 15.30 58.10
CA VAL A 498 -6.74 16.49 57.38
C VAL A 498 -5.55 17.27 56.81
N GLU A 499 -4.51 17.52 57.61
CA GLU A 499 -3.29 18.19 57.15
C GLU A 499 -2.63 17.42 56.00
N ARG A 500 -2.52 16.09 56.10
CA ARG A 500 -2.01 15.24 55.01
C ARG A 500 -2.86 15.36 53.74
N TRP A 501 -4.19 15.38 53.87
CA TRP A 501 -5.08 15.59 52.75
C TRP A 501 -4.85 16.97 52.10
N VAL A 502 -4.79 18.03 52.90
CA VAL A 502 -4.54 19.39 52.41
C VAL A 502 -3.16 19.52 51.76
N ILE A 503 -2.13 18.88 52.31
CA ILE A 503 -0.80 18.85 51.68
C ILE A 503 -0.87 18.20 50.30
N ARG A 504 -1.62 17.10 50.14
CA ARG A 504 -1.84 16.49 48.82
C ARG A 504 -2.53 17.44 47.88
N VAL A 505 -3.62 18.07 48.31
CA VAL A 505 -4.36 19.08 47.52
C VAL A 505 -3.46 20.26 47.12
N GLY A 506 -2.63 20.73 48.03
CA GLY A 506 -1.67 21.81 47.78
C GLY A 506 -0.54 21.43 46.81
N ASN A 507 -0.21 20.13 46.74
CA ASN A 507 0.78 19.56 45.83
C ASN A 507 0.16 18.96 44.56
N ASP A 508 -1.14 19.14 44.33
CA ASP A 508 -1.78 18.66 43.12
C ASP A 508 -1.19 19.35 41.89
N THR A 509 -0.96 18.62 40.80
CA THR A 509 -0.38 19.17 39.56
C THR A 509 -1.44 19.42 38.49
N ASP A 510 -2.69 19.04 38.75
CA ASP A 510 -3.80 19.23 37.80
C ASP A 510 -4.35 20.67 37.90
N SER A 511 -4.05 21.47 36.88
CA SER A 511 -4.43 22.89 36.82
C SER A 511 -5.94 23.11 36.85
N ILE A 512 -6.73 22.16 36.34
CA ILE A 512 -8.20 22.23 36.35
C ILE A 512 -8.69 22.13 37.79
N ARG A 513 -8.23 21.12 38.55
CA ARG A 513 -8.61 20.96 39.96
C ARG A 513 -8.10 22.11 40.82
N GLN A 514 -6.85 22.53 40.65
CA GLN A 514 -6.26 23.64 41.40
C GLN A 514 -7.11 24.92 41.33
N SER A 515 -7.64 25.23 40.14
CA SER A 515 -8.48 26.41 39.93
C SER A 515 -9.81 26.35 40.68
N GLN A 516 -10.28 25.14 40.99
CA GLN A 516 -11.57 24.89 41.64
C GLN A 516 -11.48 24.85 43.16
N TYR A 517 -10.34 24.44 43.74
CA TYR A 517 -10.24 24.18 45.19
C TYR A 517 -10.72 25.33 46.05
N LYS A 518 -10.34 26.58 45.76
CA LYS A 518 -10.76 27.76 46.54
C LYS A 518 -12.26 28.07 46.52
N GLN A 519 -13.00 27.41 45.64
CA GLN A 519 -14.45 27.57 45.47
C GLN A 519 -15.21 26.36 46.00
N MET A 520 -14.52 25.30 46.43
CA MET A 520 -15.17 24.08 46.88
C MET A 520 -15.69 24.25 48.31
N PRO A 521 -16.97 23.98 48.58
CA PRO A 521 -17.47 23.93 49.95
C PRO A 521 -16.75 22.85 50.74
N CYS A 522 -16.37 23.21 51.97
CA CYS A 522 -15.80 22.30 52.95
C CYS A 522 -16.69 22.30 54.20
N THR A 523 -17.30 21.16 54.53
CA THR A 523 -18.13 20.98 55.71
C THR A 523 -17.40 20.11 56.73
N VAL A 524 -17.41 20.52 58.00
CA VAL A 524 -16.83 19.77 59.12
C VAL A 524 -17.98 19.39 60.06
N SER A 525 -18.13 18.08 60.31
CA SER A 525 -19.10 17.55 61.26
C SER A 525 -18.85 18.10 62.67
N PRO A 526 -19.89 18.34 63.47
CA PRO A 526 -19.74 18.89 64.82
C PRO A 526 -19.00 17.92 65.75
N ASP A 527 -19.12 16.62 65.45
CA ASP A 527 -18.48 15.54 66.20
C ASP A 527 -16.98 15.40 65.86
N CYS A 528 -16.51 16.08 64.80
CA CYS A 528 -15.11 16.05 64.38
C CYS A 528 -14.33 17.20 65.02
N ALA A 529 -13.75 16.95 66.20
CA ALA A 529 -12.95 17.92 66.94
C ALA A 529 -11.60 18.24 66.23
N LEU A 530 -11.63 19.19 65.30
CA LEU A 530 -10.43 19.74 64.65
C LEU A 530 -9.90 20.95 65.40
N SER A 531 -8.58 21.11 65.44
CA SER A 531 -7.95 22.31 65.99
C SER A 531 -8.23 23.54 65.13
N GLU A 532 -8.22 24.73 65.75
CA GLU A 532 -8.37 26.01 65.02
C GLU A 532 -7.28 26.21 63.96
N ASN A 533 -6.08 25.65 64.17
CA ASN A 533 -5.02 25.70 63.18
C ASN A 533 -5.39 24.91 61.91
N THR A 534 -5.95 23.70 62.08
CA THR A 534 -6.44 22.88 60.95
C THR A 534 -7.59 23.57 60.23
N LEU A 535 -8.54 24.16 60.97
CA LEU A 535 -9.63 24.94 60.37
C LEU A 535 -9.10 26.13 59.54
N ARG A 536 -8.07 26.84 60.03
CA ARG A 536 -7.41 27.92 59.28
C ARG A 536 -6.74 27.42 58.00
N ILE A 537 -6.09 26.26 58.04
CA ILE A 537 -5.48 25.61 56.87
C ILE A 537 -6.56 25.26 55.84
N LEU A 538 -7.69 24.69 56.29
CA LEU A 538 -8.84 24.37 55.41
C LEU A 538 -9.40 25.63 54.75
N ARG A 539 -9.65 26.71 55.52
CA ARG A 539 -10.15 27.99 54.97
C ARG A 539 -9.22 28.58 53.91
N ARG A 540 -7.91 28.48 54.12
CA ARG A 540 -6.91 28.93 53.13
C ARG A 540 -6.97 28.12 51.84
N THR A 541 -7.22 26.81 51.94
CA THR A 541 -7.22 25.88 50.79
C THR A 541 -8.54 25.93 50.03
N PHE A 542 -9.67 25.91 50.73
CA PHE A 542 -11.01 25.73 50.14
C PHE A 542 -11.88 27.00 50.10
N GLY A 543 -11.43 28.10 50.72
CA GLY A 543 -12.13 29.37 50.74
C GLY A 543 -13.27 29.42 51.76
N SER A 544 -14.28 28.56 51.62
CA SER A 544 -15.43 28.46 52.53
C SER A 544 -15.38 27.17 53.37
N VAL A 545 -15.33 27.32 54.69
CA VAL A 545 -15.42 26.19 55.64
C VAL A 545 -16.59 26.43 56.59
N GLN A 546 -17.52 25.49 56.62
CA GLN A 546 -18.67 25.47 57.53
C GLN A 546 -18.46 24.37 58.56
N VAL A 547 -18.69 24.69 59.84
CA VAL A 547 -18.77 23.71 60.92
C VAL A 547 -20.25 23.61 61.24
N GLU A 548 -20.86 22.48 60.87
CA GLU A 548 -22.29 22.23 61.07
C GLU A 548 -22.56 21.55 62.40
#